data_AF-A0A932TM07-F1
#
_entry.id   AF-A0A932TM07-F1
#
_cell.length_a   1.000
_cell.length_b   1.000
_cell.length_c   1.000
_cell.angle_alpha   90.00
_cell.angle_beta   90.00
_cell.angle_gamma   90.00
#
_symmetry.space_group_name_H-M   'P 1'
#
loop_
_entity.id
_entity.type
_entity.pdbx_description
1 polymer ?
#
loop_
_entity_poly.entity_id
_entity_poly.type
_entity_poly.pdbx_seq_one_letter_code
_entity_poly.pdbx_strand_id
1 'polypeptide(L)'
;MAYEDFTVTSPLDGSACHCRFRNLMTGIAPRHSDSVDVWFLVDGKNYAIALAHPAFALFQQRIGRKLTDTDSIQMAGLFLKGLLERGERLEGAYIQVSVDQTLELAQQVRSVVFT
;
A
#
# COMPACT_ATOMS: atom_id res chain seq x y z
N MET A 1 6.87 -12.06 -6.35
CA MET A 1 6.05 -10.84 -6.17
C MET A 1 6.97 -9.64 -6.13
N ALA A 2 6.69 -8.55 -6.85
CA ALA A 2 7.67 -7.48 -7.09
C ALA A 2 7.96 -6.56 -5.89
N TYR A 3 7.04 -6.51 -4.92
CA TYR A 3 7.08 -5.57 -3.80
C TYR A 3 7.30 -6.20 -2.41
N GLU A 4 7.65 -7.49 -2.32
CA GLU A 4 7.96 -8.09 -1.01
C GLU A 4 9.32 -7.62 -0.48
N ASP A 5 10.26 -7.27 -1.36
CA ASP A 5 11.58 -6.76 -1.05
C ASP A 5 12.04 -5.90 -2.24
N PHE A 6 12.27 -4.60 -2.01
CA PHE A 6 12.68 -3.66 -3.05
C PHE A 6 13.49 -2.51 -2.48
N THR A 7 14.24 -1.83 -3.35
CA THR A 7 15.04 -0.66 -2.99
C THR A 7 14.64 0.53 -3.84
N VAL A 8 14.57 1.71 -3.24
CA VAL A 8 14.31 2.99 -3.92
C VAL A 8 15.48 3.92 -3.67
N THR A 9 15.95 4.62 -4.70
CA THR A 9 16.94 5.68 -4.53
C THR A 9 16.22 6.99 -4.20
N SER A 10 16.55 7.56 -3.04
CA SER A 10 16.06 8.86 -2.59
C SER A 10 16.46 9.96 -3.59
N PRO A 11 15.52 10.73 -4.13
CA PRO A 11 15.84 11.84 -5.02
C PRO A 11 16.45 13.04 -4.27
N LEU A 12 16.38 13.07 -2.94
CA LEU A 12 16.86 14.18 -2.12
C LEU A 12 18.37 14.14 -1.90
N ASP A 13 18.93 12.95 -1.66
CA ASP A 13 20.32 12.76 -1.27
C ASP A 13 21.02 11.59 -2.00
N GLY A 14 20.31 10.88 -2.88
CA GLY A 14 20.85 9.73 -3.63
C GLY A 14 21.04 8.47 -2.78
N SER A 15 20.62 8.48 -1.51
CA SER A 15 20.71 7.29 -0.65
C SER A 15 19.75 6.19 -1.10
N ALA A 16 20.11 4.93 -0.87
CA ALA A 16 19.25 3.78 -1.16
C ALA A 16 18.41 3.45 0.08
N CYS A 17 17.09 3.49 -0.06
CA CYS A 17 16.13 3.07 0.95
C CYS A 17 15.66 1.64 0.67
N HIS A 18 15.97 0.71 1.58
CA HIS A 18 15.55 -0.69 1.49
C HIS A 18 14.19 -0.88 2.13
N CYS A 19 13.24 -1.42 1.36
CA CYS A 19 11.87 -1.68 1.77
C CYS A 19 11.58 -3.18 1.74
N ARG A 20 11.12 -3.72 2.86
CA ARG A 20 10.77 -5.15 2.96
C ARG A 20 9.41 -5.35 3.60
N PHE A 21 8.57 -6.14 2.95
CA PHE A 21 7.29 -6.57 3.52
C PHE A 21 7.51 -7.35 4.82
N ARG A 22 6.70 -7.02 5.84
CA ARG A 22 6.75 -7.65 7.16
C ARG A 22 5.53 -8.53 7.40
N ASN A 23 4.34 -7.94 7.35
CA ASN A 23 3.08 -8.62 7.63
C ASN A 23 1.90 -7.80 7.09
N LEU A 24 0.72 -8.43 7.03
CA LEU A 24 -0.54 -7.79 6.71
C LEU A 24 -1.52 -8.07 7.85
N MET A 25 -2.35 -7.09 8.21
CA MET A 25 -3.44 -7.26 9.17
C MET A 25 -4.58 -6.28 8.87
N THR A 26 -5.80 -6.62 9.27
CA THR A 26 -6.89 -5.64 9.29
C THR A 26 -6.63 -4.60 10.38
N GLY A 27 -7.02 -3.35 10.14
CA GLY A 27 -6.99 -2.29 11.15
C GLY A 27 -7.72 -2.73 12.42
N ILE A 28 -7.16 -2.35 13.57
CA ILE A 28 -7.72 -2.69 14.89
C ILE A 28 -8.81 -1.68 15.33
N ALA A 29 -9.66 -2.07 16.28
CA ALA A 29 -10.86 -1.31 16.68
C ALA A 29 -10.68 0.20 16.99
N PRO A 30 -9.56 0.68 17.60
CA PRO A 30 -9.31 2.12 17.76
C PRO A 30 -9.21 2.92 16.46
N ARG A 31 -9.01 2.23 15.32
CA ARG A 31 -9.03 2.78 13.96
C ARG A 31 -10.27 2.30 13.19
N HIS A 32 -11.35 1.98 13.91
CA HIS A 32 -12.64 1.56 13.36
C HIS A 32 -12.61 0.31 12.44
N SER A 33 -11.50 -0.43 12.43
CA SER A 33 -11.27 -1.56 11.51
C SER A 33 -11.60 -1.23 10.04
N ASP A 34 -11.31 0.00 9.65
CA ASP A 34 -11.70 0.59 8.37
C ASP A 34 -10.65 0.40 7.25
N SER A 35 -9.59 -0.36 7.52
CA SER A 35 -8.42 -0.48 6.65
C SER A 35 -7.79 -1.86 6.68
N VAL A 36 -7.05 -2.19 5.62
CA VAL A 36 -6.10 -3.31 5.55
C VAL A 36 -4.69 -2.70 5.68
N ASP A 37 -4.05 -2.91 6.82
CA ASP A 37 -2.71 -2.43 7.13
C ASP A 37 -1.66 -3.39 6.55
N VAL A 38 -0.87 -2.90 5.58
CA VAL A 38 0.26 -3.63 5.02
C VAL A 38 1.55 -3.04 5.55
N TRP A 39 2.30 -3.83 6.33
CA TRP A 39 3.49 -3.36 7.04
C TRP A 39 4.77 -3.61 6.24
N PHE A 40 5.61 -2.58 6.20
CA PHE A 40 6.95 -2.60 5.62
C PHE A 40 7.98 -2.15 6.65
N LEU A 41 9.16 -2.77 6.57
CA LEU A 41 10.39 -2.25 7.14
C LEU A 41 11.06 -1.37 6.08
N VAL A 42 11.17 -0.08 6.33
CA VAL A 42 11.91 0.89 5.51
C VAL A 42 13.15 1.30 6.27
N ASP A 43 14.33 0.84 5.83
CA ASP A 43 15.60 1.00 6.54
C ASP A 43 15.52 0.60 8.03
N GLY A 44 14.82 -0.50 8.30
CA GLY A 44 14.59 -1.05 9.64
C GLY A 44 13.50 -0.38 10.47
N LYS A 45 12.86 0.69 9.97
CA LYS A 45 11.72 1.36 10.62
C LYS A 45 10.39 0.81 10.11
N ASN A 46 9.42 0.63 11.00
CA ASN A 46 8.11 0.09 10.65
C ASN A 46 7.18 1.18 10.13
N TYR A 47 6.59 0.94 8.96
CA TYR A 47 5.55 1.75 8.36
C TYR A 47 4.40 0.86 7.89
N ALA A 48 3.17 1.26 8.15
CA ALA A 48 1.96 0.60 7.68
C ALA A 48 1.31 1.45 6.60
N ILE A 49 1.08 0.85 5.43
CA ILE A 49 0.22 1.44 4.39
C ILE A 49 -1.20 0.95 4.67
N ALA A 50 -2.07 1.85 5.13
CA ALA A 50 -3.44 1.54 5.51
C ALA A 50 -4.36 1.73 4.31
N LEU A 51 -4.61 0.64 3.59
CA LEU A 51 -5.50 0.60 2.43
C LEU A 51 -6.96 0.65 2.89
N ALA A 52 -7.76 1.58 2.40
CA ALA A 52 -9.14 1.75 2.85
C ALA A 52 -9.99 0.51 2.55
N HIS A 53 -10.55 -0.11 3.58
CA HIS A 53 -11.39 -1.31 3.47
C HIS A 53 -12.63 -1.13 2.57
N PRO A 54 -13.33 0.03 2.55
CA PRO A 54 -14.45 0.25 1.64
C PRO A 54 -14.11 0.05 0.15
N ALA A 55 -12.86 0.33 -0.26
CA ALA A 55 -12.41 0.16 -1.64
C ALA A 55 -12.44 -1.32 -2.07
N PHE A 56 -12.18 -2.26 -1.16
CA PHE A 56 -12.20 -3.70 -1.46
C PHE A 56 -13.61 -4.17 -1.83
N ALA A 57 -14.62 -3.69 -1.09
CA ALA A 57 -16.02 -3.99 -1.37
C ALA A 57 -16.47 -3.38 -2.70
N LEU A 58 -16.12 -2.11 -2.94
CA LEU A 58 -16.44 -1.41 -4.19
C LEU A 58 -15.78 -2.07 -5.41
N PHE A 59 -14.51 -2.45 -5.30
CA PHE A 59 -13.80 -3.18 -6.36
C PHE A 59 -14.51 -4.50 -6.68
N GLN A 60 -14.88 -5.28 -5.66
CA GLN A 60 -15.61 -6.53 -5.86
C GLN A 60 -16.97 -6.30 -6.54
N GLN A 61 -17.72 -5.28 -6.13
CA GLN A 61 -19.00 -4.95 -6.75
C GLN A 61 -18.87 -4.59 -8.23
N ARG A 62 -17.81 -3.86 -8.61
CA ARG A 62 -17.59 -3.41 -9.99
C ARG A 62 -17.00 -4.48 -10.90
N ILE A 63 -16.08 -5.29 -10.40
CA ILE A 63 -15.29 -6.25 -11.21
C ILE A 63 -15.76 -7.70 -11.04
N GLY A 64 -16.54 -7.99 -9.99
CA GLY A 64 -17.00 -9.35 -9.67
C GLY A 64 -15.93 -10.26 -9.09
N ARG A 65 -14.75 -9.72 -8.75
CA ARG A 65 -13.60 -10.47 -8.20
C ARG A 65 -13.09 -9.81 -6.91
N LYS A 66 -12.68 -10.64 -5.95
CA LYS A 66 -12.07 -10.17 -4.69
C LYS A 66 -10.58 -9.82 -4.89
N LEU A 67 -10.12 -8.86 -4.12
CA LEU A 67 -8.68 -8.62 -3.92
C LEU A 67 -8.15 -9.63 -2.89
N THR A 68 -6.92 -10.07 -3.11
CA THR A 68 -6.20 -11.04 -2.28
C THR A 68 -5.11 -10.35 -1.47
N ASP A 69 -4.53 -11.06 -0.50
CA ASP A 69 -3.39 -10.55 0.26
C ASP A 69 -2.20 -10.20 -0.65
N THR A 70 -1.99 -10.98 -1.71
CA THR A 70 -0.96 -10.67 -2.72
C THR A 70 -1.24 -9.32 -3.39
N ASP A 71 -2.49 -9.05 -3.76
CA ASP A 71 -2.86 -7.76 -4.36
C ASP A 71 -2.63 -6.63 -3.36
N SER A 72 -3.00 -6.82 -2.09
CA SER A 72 -2.75 -5.85 -1.02
C SER A 72 -1.27 -5.51 -0.87
N ILE A 73 -0.38 -6.52 -0.91
CA ILE A 73 1.07 -6.31 -0.87
C ILE A 73 1.55 -5.52 -2.09
N GLN A 74 1.07 -5.87 -3.30
CA GLN A 74 1.46 -5.13 -4.52
C GLN A 74 0.96 -3.68 -4.48
N MET A 75 -0.30 -3.44 -4.08
CA MET A 75 -0.90 -2.11 -4.00
C MET A 75 -0.14 -1.23 -3.01
N ALA A 76 0.11 -1.75 -1.81
CA ALA A 76 0.81 -1.02 -0.76
C ALA A 76 2.27 -0.74 -1.12
N GLY A 77 2.96 -1.71 -1.71
CA GLY A 77 4.34 -1.54 -2.17
C GLY A 77 4.46 -0.54 -3.32
N LEU A 78 3.52 -0.57 -4.27
CA LEU A 78 3.43 0.41 -5.35
C LEU A 78 3.23 1.83 -4.82
N PHE A 79 2.32 2.00 -3.86
CA PHE A 79 2.08 3.28 -3.21
C PHE A 79 3.31 3.79 -2.45
N LEU A 80 3.92 2.93 -1.61
CA LEU A 80 5.11 3.26 -0.84
C LEU A 80 6.29 3.62 -1.75
N LYS A 81 6.54 2.83 -2.79
CA LYS A 81 7.57 3.12 -3.79
C LYS A 81 7.35 4.49 -4.41
N GLY A 82 6.11 4.80 -4.80
CA GLY A 82 5.77 6.10 -5.38
C GLY A 82 6.04 7.29 -4.45
N LEU A 83 5.73 7.16 -3.15
CA LEU A 83 6.06 8.20 -2.15
C LEU A 83 7.58 8.44 -2.09
N LEU A 84 8.35 7.37 -1.96
CA LEU A 84 9.81 7.44 -1.84
C LEU A 84 10.47 7.98 -3.12
N GLU A 85 10.00 7.57 -4.29
CA GLU A 85 10.49 8.07 -5.59
C GLU A 85 10.20 9.56 -5.81
N ARG A 86 9.15 10.09 -5.17
CA ARG A 86 8.83 11.53 -5.17
C ARG A 86 9.58 12.31 -4.08
N GLY A 87 10.36 11.63 -3.23
CA GLY A 87 11.05 12.25 -2.11
C GLY A 87 10.11 12.69 -0.99
N GLU A 88 8.90 12.14 -0.92
CA GLU A 88 7.97 12.44 0.15
C GLU A 88 8.45 11.84 1.46
N ARG A 89 8.35 12.63 2.54
CA ARG A 89 8.69 12.16 3.88
C ARG A 89 7.55 11.27 4.39
N LEU A 90 7.88 10.07 4.86
CA LEU A 90 6.92 9.19 5.52
C LEU A 90 6.55 9.78 6.89
N GLU A 91 5.37 10.38 6.99
CA GLU A 91 4.86 10.98 8.22
C GLU A 91 4.12 9.94 9.07
N GLY A 92 4.62 9.71 10.28
CA GLY A 92 4.03 8.73 11.22
C GLY A 92 4.26 7.28 10.80
N ALA A 93 3.87 6.36 11.69
CA ALA A 93 3.99 4.92 11.44
C ALA A 93 2.84 4.37 10.58
N TYR A 94 1.75 5.13 10.40
CA TYR A 94 0.57 4.73 9.67
C TYR A 94 0.28 5.75 8.57
N ILE A 95 0.36 5.29 7.32
CA ILE A 95 0.15 6.12 6.14
C ILE A 95 -1.21 5.73 5.58
N GLN A 96 -2.17 6.65 5.72
CA GLN A 96 -3.54 6.42 5.24
C GLN A 96 -3.60 6.54 3.73
N VAL A 97 -4.24 5.56 3.09
CA VAL A 97 -4.55 5.59 1.66
C VAL A 97 -6.06 5.74 1.53
N SER A 98 -6.50 6.78 0.82
CA SER A 98 -7.93 7.03 0.63
C SER A 98 -8.62 5.89 -0.14
N VAL A 99 -9.95 5.88 -0.11
CA VAL A 99 -10.76 4.92 -0.88
C VAL A 99 -10.45 5.02 -2.38
N ASP A 100 -10.38 6.24 -2.93
CA ASP A 100 -10.13 6.46 -4.35
C ASP A 100 -8.73 6.01 -4.76
N GLN A 101 -7.69 6.39 -4.00
CA GLN A 101 -6.33 5.92 -4.24
C GLN A 101 -6.22 4.39 -4.12
N THR A 102 -6.90 3.78 -3.15
CA THR A 102 -6.91 2.31 -2.99
C THR A 102 -7.55 1.64 -4.21
N LEU A 103 -8.63 2.21 -4.76
CA LEU A 103 -9.27 1.73 -5.98
C LEU A 103 -8.36 1.88 -7.21
N GLU A 104 -7.67 3.00 -7.36
CA GLU A 104 -6.70 3.24 -8.44
C GLU A 104 -5.54 2.23 -8.38
N LEU A 105 -5.00 1.96 -7.19
CA LEU A 105 -3.96 0.94 -7.00
C LEU A 105 -4.48 -0.44 -7.38
N ALA A 106 -5.71 -0.78 -6.99
CA ALA A 106 -6.33 -2.06 -7.33
C ALA A 106 -6.49 -2.23 -8.85
N GLN A 107 -6.92 -1.17 -9.53
CA GLN A 107 -7.02 -1.13 -11.00
C GLN A 107 -5.66 -1.36 -11.66
N GLN A 108 -4.60 -0.68 -11.19
CA GLN A 108 -3.26 -0.84 -11.72
C GLN A 108 -2.73 -2.26 -11.51
N VAL A 109 -2.79 -2.79 -10.29
CA VAL A 109 -2.29 -4.14 -9.95
C VAL A 109 -3.04 -5.23 -10.70
N ARG A 110 -4.36 -5.09 -10.87
CA ARG A 110 -5.18 -6.07 -11.61
C ARG A 110 -5.23 -5.80 -13.11
N SER A 111 -4.65 -4.70 -13.59
CA SER A 111 -4.72 -4.25 -14.98
C SER A 111 -6.17 -4.18 -15.51
N VAL A 112 -7.06 -3.58 -14.71
CA VAL A 112 -8.48 -3.37 -15.05
C VAL A 112 -8.85 -1.90 -14.93
N VAL A 113 -9.90 -1.47 -15.64
CA VAL A 113 -10.45 -0.11 -15.58
C VAL A 113 -11.94 -0.20 -15.25
N PHE A 114 -12.46 0.70 -14.42
CA PHE A 114 -13.90 0.78 -14.21
C PHE A 114 -14.54 1.43 -15.44
N THR A 115 -15.61 0.83 -15.94
CA THR A 115 -16.47 1.42 -16.98
C THR A 115 -17.49 2.34 -16.34
#